data_AF-A0A183DYI6-F1
#
_entry.id   AF-A0A183DYI6-F1
#
_cell.length_a   1.000
_cell.length_b   1.000
_cell.length_c   1.000
_cell.angle_alpha   90.00
_cell.angle_beta   90.00
_cell.angle_gamma   90.00
#
_symmetry.space_group_name_H-M   'P 1'
#
loop_
_entity.id
_entity.type
_entity.pdbx_description
1 polymer ?
#
loop_
_entity_poly.entity_id
_entity_poly.type
_entity_poly.pdbx_seq_one_letter_code
_entity_poly.pdbx_strand_id
1 'polypeptide(L)'
;METFRSNVLTLAQEKFASHVVEKSLTHASPRVLHYLMDEIFDGYITDEKGRDALDIMMFDLYGNYVVQTMIDVAIEVYEGRRQGDPKWATLLAERAIRHEFRLEHYSSGKKIIAKLRQVISTVAI
;
A
#
# COMPACT_ATOMS: atom_id res chain seq x y z
N MET A 1 -6.29 1.39 -26.53
CA MET A 1 -5.58 0.56 -25.54
C MET A 1 -6.51 0.44 -24.34
N GLU A 2 -6.93 -0.78 -24.03
CA GLU A 2 -8.11 -1.07 -23.20
C GLU A 2 -8.03 -0.46 -21.79
N THR A 3 -9.14 0.18 -21.42
CA THR A 3 -9.44 0.77 -20.12
C THR A 3 -9.54 -0.34 -19.06
N PHE A 4 -8.43 -0.74 -18.45
CA PHE A 4 -8.51 -1.29 -17.09
C PHE A 4 -9.05 -0.15 -16.24
N ARG A 5 -10.36 -0.22 -15.92
CA ARG A 5 -10.99 0.79 -15.07
C ARG A 5 -10.22 0.80 -13.75
N SER A 6 -9.52 1.90 -13.49
CA SER A 6 -8.89 2.21 -12.21
C SER A 6 -9.94 2.04 -11.12
N ASN A 7 -9.77 1.01 -10.30
CA ASN A 7 -10.73 0.62 -9.28
C ASN A 7 -10.06 -0.07 -8.09
N VAL A 8 -8.73 -0.06 -8.00
CA VAL A 8 -7.98 -0.71 -6.93
C VAL A 8 -8.41 -0.17 -5.57
N LEU A 9 -8.60 1.15 -5.42
CA LEU A 9 -9.09 1.76 -4.19
C LEU A 9 -10.47 1.20 -3.81
N THR A 10 -11.44 1.24 -4.71
CA THR A 10 -12.80 0.75 -4.44
C THR A 10 -12.81 -0.74 -4.11
N LEU A 11 -12.05 -1.55 -4.86
CA LEU A 11 -11.96 -2.99 -4.60
C LEU A 11 -11.23 -3.30 -3.28
N ALA A 12 -10.26 -2.50 -2.88
CA ALA A 12 -9.57 -2.66 -1.60
C ALA A 12 -10.49 -2.43 -0.40
N GLN A 13 -11.57 -1.66 -0.56
CA GLN A 13 -12.56 -1.36 0.47
C GLN A 13 -13.73 -2.35 0.51
N GLU A 14 -13.75 -3.34 -0.38
CA GLU A 14 -14.80 -4.34 -0.48
C GLU A 14 -14.37 -5.63 0.23
N LYS A 15 -15.19 -6.15 1.15
CA LYS A 15 -14.85 -7.31 2.02
C LYS A 15 -14.24 -8.50 1.27
N PHE A 16 -14.76 -8.83 0.10
CA PHE A 16 -14.32 -9.99 -0.66
C PHE A 16 -13.33 -9.62 -1.77
N ALA A 17 -13.46 -8.43 -2.35
CA ALA A 17 -12.57 -8.00 -3.42
C ALA A 17 -11.20 -7.57 -2.89
N SER A 18 -11.11 -7.10 -1.64
CA SER A 18 -9.84 -6.76 -1.00
C SER A 18 -8.87 -7.94 -1.02
N HIS A 19 -9.38 -9.17 -0.79
CA HIS A 19 -8.58 -10.40 -0.88
C HIS A 19 -8.06 -10.68 -2.28
N VAL A 20 -8.81 -10.30 -3.32
CA VAL A 20 -8.35 -10.41 -4.70
C VAL A 20 -7.25 -9.39 -4.97
N VAL A 21 -7.37 -8.17 -4.42
CA VAL A 21 -6.32 -7.14 -4.51
C VAL A 21 -5.05 -7.59 -3.78
N GLU A 22 -5.16 -8.12 -2.55
CA GLU A 22 -4.02 -8.69 -1.80
C GLU A 22 -3.30 -9.78 -2.62
N LYS A 23 -4.05 -10.76 -3.16
CA LYS A 23 -3.47 -11.82 -4.00
C LYS A 23 -2.84 -11.28 -5.27
N SER A 24 -3.44 -10.26 -5.87
CA SER A 24 -2.91 -9.61 -7.07
C SER A 24 -1.58 -8.93 -6.75
N LEU A 25 -1.48 -8.19 -5.64
CA LEU A 25 -0.22 -7.60 -5.19
C LEU A 25 0.85 -8.68 -4.95
N THR A 26 0.51 -9.79 -4.31
CA THR A 26 1.46 -10.87 -4.01
C THR A 26 1.96 -11.62 -5.26
N HIS A 27 1.10 -11.81 -6.28
CA HIS A 27 1.41 -12.72 -7.40
C HIS A 27 1.47 -12.05 -8.77
N ALA A 28 1.19 -10.75 -8.87
CA ALA A 28 1.25 -10.03 -10.13
C ALA A 28 2.64 -10.12 -10.77
N SER A 29 2.63 -10.20 -12.10
CA SER A 29 3.83 -9.93 -12.91
C SER A 29 4.39 -8.54 -12.58
N PRO A 30 5.70 -8.30 -12.77
CA PRO A 30 6.32 -7.01 -12.45
C PRO A 30 5.60 -5.82 -13.10
N ARG A 31 5.18 -5.96 -14.37
CA ARG A 31 4.42 -4.94 -15.09
C ARG A 31 3.07 -4.65 -14.43
N VAL A 32 2.33 -5.68 -14.03
CA VAL A 32 1.03 -5.51 -13.37
C VAL A 32 1.21 -4.94 -11.95
N LEU A 33 2.25 -5.38 -11.24
CA LEU A 33 2.55 -4.87 -9.91
C LEU A 33 2.83 -3.37 -9.94
N HIS A 34 3.59 -2.88 -10.93
CA HIS A 34 3.77 -1.45 -11.15
C HIS A 34 2.45 -0.71 -11.32
N TYR A 35 1.57 -1.19 -12.21
CA TYR A 35 0.27 -0.54 -12.40
C TYR A 35 -0.56 -0.50 -11.11
N LEU A 36 -0.57 -1.58 -10.32
CA LEU A 36 -1.31 -1.63 -9.05
C LEU A 36 -0.75 -0.63 -8.02
N MET A 37 0.58 -0.56 -7.89
CA MET A 37 1.24 0.36 -6.97
C MET A 37 1.04 1.81 -7.40
N ASP A 38 1.31 2.12 -8.68
CA ASP A 38 1.19 3.47 -9.23
C ASP A 38 -0.25 3.99 -9.16
N GLU A 39 -1.25 3.12 -9.36
CA GLU A 39 -2.66 3.51 -9.22
C GLU A 39 -2.99 3.96 -7.78
N ILE A 40 -2.46 3.29 -6.76
CA ILE A 40 -2.70 3.69 -5.35
C ILE A 40 -1.90 4.94 -4.97
N PHE A 41 -0.66 5.08 -5.43
CA PHE A 41 0.16 6.25 -5.10
C PHE A 41 -0.35 7.52 -5.78
N ASP A 42 -0.64 7.46 -7.09
CA ASP A 42 -0.86 8.66 -7.92
C ASP A 42 -2.11 8.59 -8.81
N GLY A 43 -2.87 7.49 -8.79
CA GLY A 43 -4.02 7.27 -9.66
C GLY A 43 -5.34 7.92 -9.18
N TYR A 44 -5.38 8.48 -7.98
CA TYR A 44 -6.58 9.04 -7.37
C TYR A 44 -6.41 10.51 -6.98
N ILE A 45 -7.44 11.31 -7.27
CA ILE A 45 -7.53 12.69 -6.79
C ILE A 45 -7.84 12.65 -5.29
N THR A 46 -7.19 13.52 -4.52
CA THR A 46 -7.46 13.65 -3.07
C THR A 46 -8.90 14.06 -2.81
N ASP A 47 -9.47 13.56 -1.71
CA ASP A 47 -10.81 13.96 -1.28
C ASP A 47 -10.87 15.42 -0.74
N GLU A 48 -12.06 15.88 -0.35
CA GLU A 48 -12.28 17.23 0.19
C GLU A 48 -11.44 17.55 1.44
N LYS A 49 -10.92 16.52 2.13
CA LYS A 49 -10.07 16.64 3.31
C LYS A 49 -8.59 16.52 2.97
N GLY A 50 -8.24 16.49 1.68
CA GLY A 50 -6.88 16.35 1.18
C GLY A 50 -6.29 14.95 1.39
N ARG A 51 -7.12 13.92 1.58
CA ARG A 51 -6.68 12.53 1.74
C ARG A 51 -6.61 11.85 0.39
N ASP A 52 -5.50 11.18 0.09
CA ASP A 52 -5.41 10.33 -1.09
C ASP A 52 -5.85 8.88 -0.82
N ALA A 53 -5.70 8.01 -1.82
CA ALA A 53 -6.11 6.62 -1.74
C ALA A 53 -5.40 5.86 -0.60
N LEU A 54 -4.10 6.10 -0.41
CA LEU A 54 -3.34 5.44 0.66
C LEU A 54 -3.81 5.89 2.04
N ASP A 55 -4.09 7.20 2.21
CA ASP A 55 -4.69 7.74 3.43
C ASP A 55 -6.05 7.12 3.73
N ILE A 56 -6.87 6.91 2.71
CA ILE A 56 -8.18 6.28 2.88
C ILE A 56 -8.01 4.82 3.29
N MET A 57 -7.18 4.05 2.58
CA MET A 57 -7.03 2.62 2.80
C MET A 57 -6.40 2.27 4.16
N MET A 58 -5.45 3.07 4.66
CA MET A 58 -4.82 2.82 5.97
C MET A 58 -5.83 2.75 7.12
N PHE A 59 -6.93 3.49 7.03
CA PHE A 59 -7.97 3.56 8.07
C PHE A 59 -9.27 2.83 7.68
N ASP A 60 -9.29 2.16 6.54
CA ASP A 60 -10.44 1.38 6.07
C ASP A 60 -10.51 0.00 6.74
N LEU A 61 -11.73 -0.55 6.92
CA LEU A 61 -11.95 -1.85 7.59
C LEU A 61 -11.30 -3.02 6.83
N TYR A 62 -11.18 -2.92 5.51
CA TYR A 62 -10.61 -3.94 4.63
C TYR A 62 -9.33 -3.45 3.94
N GLY A 63 -9.30 -2.19 3.52
CA GLY A 63 -8.15 -1.59 2.82
C GLY A 63 -6.85 -1.63 3.62
N ASN A 64 -6.92 -1.64 4.96
CA ASN A 64 -5.73 -1.72 5.80
C ASN A 64 -4.92 -3.02 5.61
N TYR A 65 -5.58 -4.10 5.21
CA TYR A 65 -4.90 -5.37 4.89
C TYR A 65 -4.15 -5.25 3.57
N VAL A 66 -4.77 -4.61 2.56
CA VAL A 66 -4.12 -4.30 1.29
C VAL A 66 -2.88 -3.44 1.49
N VAL A 67 -2.94 -2.42 2.36
CA VAL A 67 -1.75 -1.60 2.69
C VAL A 67 -0.66 -2.43 3.36
N GLN A 68 -1.00 -3.33 4.27
CA GLN A 68 -0.01 -4.24 4.87
C GLN A 68 0.64 -5.15 3.80
N THR A 69 -0.13 -5.66 2.84
CA THR A 69 0.40 -6.43 1.70
C THR A 69 1.31 -5.58 0.82
N MET A 70 0.94 -4.32 0.55
CA MET A 70 1.80 -3.39 -0.20
C MET A 70 3.15 -3.21 0.49
N ILE A 71 3.18 -3.06 1.82
CA ILE A 71 4.41 -2.92 2.59
C ILE A 71 5.25 -4.20 2.48
N ASP A 72 4.65 -5.38 2.63
CA ASP A 72 5.37 -6.65 2.49
C ASP A 72 6.01 -6.79 1.10
N VAL A 73 5.26 -6.49 0.04
CA VAL A 73 5.77 -6.53 -1.34
C VAL A 73 6.87 -5.48 -1.56
N ALA A 74 6.72 -4.28 -0.99
CA ALA A 74 7.75 -3.24 -1.09
C ALA A 74 9.06 -3.67 -0.40
N ILE A 75 8.99 -4.38 0.74
CA ILE A 75 10.16 -4.97 1.40
C ILE A 75 10.82 -6.01 0.48
N GLU A 76 10.05 -6.93 -0.11
CA GLU A 76 10.58 -7.93 -1.04
C GLU A 76 11.32 -7.30 -2.23
N VAL A 77 10.77 -6.21 -2.76
CA VAL A 77 11.36 -5.46 -3.86
C VAL A 77 12.63 -4.75 -3.42
N TYR A 78 12.60 -4.08 -2.27
CA TYR A 78 13.75 -3.38 -1.72
C TYR A 78 14.93 -4.34 -1.44
N GLU A 79 14.65 -5.53 -0.89
CA GLU A 79 15.64 -6.58 -0.63
C GLU A 79 16.14 -7.30 -1.90
N GLY A 80 15.63 -6.93 -3.08
CA GLY A 80 15.98 -7.57 -4.35
C GLY A 80 15.42 -8.99 -4.52
N ARG A 81 14.50 -9.41 -3.65
CA ARG A 81 13.82 -10.73 -3.73
C ARG A 81 12.72 -10.74 -4.79
N ARG A 82 12.25 -9.56 -5.22
CA ARG A 82 11.20 -9.40 -6.23
C ARG A 82 11.51 -8.21 -7.15
N GLN A 83 11.17 -8.33 -8.42
CA GLN A 83 11.30 -7.23 -9.37
C GLN A 83 10.19 -6.18 -9.15
N GLY A 84 10.57 -4.90 -9.07
CA GLY A 84 9.68 -3.76 -8.88
C GLY A 84 10.47 -2.46 -8.70
N ASP A 85 9.82 -1.40 -8.21
CA ASP A 85 10.48 -0.14 -7.85
C ASP A 85 10.83 -0.09 -6.35
N PRO A 86 12.12 -0.06 -5.97
CA PRO A 86 12.54 0.06 -4.57
C PRO A 86 11.99 1.31 -3.85
N LYS A 87 11.58 2.36 -4.58
CA LYS A 87 11.03 3.59 -4.01
C LYS A 87 9.70 3.38 -3.28
N TRP A 88 8.95 2.33 -3.61
CA TRP A 88 7.67 2.03 -2.95
C TRP A 88 7.83 1.89 -1.43
N ALA A 89 8.95 1.31 -0.99
CA ALA A 89 9.25 1.14 0.43
C ALA A 89 9.38 2.49 1.15
N THR A 90 10.14 3.42 0.55
CA THR A 90 10.31 4.78 1.09
C THR A 90 9.01 5.56 1.11
N LEU A 91 8.22 5.54 0.03
CA LEU A 91 6.93 6.24 -0.06
C LEU A 91 5.93 5.76 0.99
N LEU A 92 5.83 4.45 1.21
CA LEU A 92 4.96 3.86 2.24
C LEU A 92 5.41 4.25 3.65
N ALA A 93 6.73 4.23 3.90
CA ALA A 93 7.29 4.63 5.19
C ALA A 93 7.00 6.10 5.51
N GLU A 94 7.28 7.01 4.57
CA GLU A 94 6.99 8.45 4.73
C GLU A 94 5.51 8.69 5.06
N ARG A 95 4.62 7.97 4.38
CA ARG A 95 3.19 8.20 4.56
C ARG A 95 2.69 7.81 5.94
N ALA A 96 3.09 6.65 6.44
CA ALA A 96 2.60 6.18 7.71
C ALA A 96 3.31 6.85 8.90
N ILE A 97 4.55 7.32 8.75
CA ILE A 97 5.19 8.21 9.75
C ILE A 97 4.34 9.48 9.94
N ARG A 98 3.89 10.09 8.83
CA ARG A 98 3.00 11.28 8.87
C ARG A 98 1.72 11.04 9.68
N HIS A 99 1.26 9.79 9.73
CA HIS A 99 0.03 9.40 10.41
C HIS A 99 0.24 8.55 11.67
N GLU A 100 1.49 8.43 12.17
CA GLU A 100 1.86 7.50 13.25
C GLU A 100 0.95 7.65 14.47
N PHE A 101 0.79 8.89 14.97
CA PHE A 101 -0.06 9.19 16.12
C PHE A 101 -1.50 8.67 15.95
N ARG A 102 -2.09 8.82 14.77
CA ARG A 102 -3.45 8.32 14.51
C ARG A 102 -3.46 6.80 14.38
N LEU A 103 -2.49 6.22 13.69
CA LEU A 103 -2.39 4.78 13.47
C LEU A 103 -2.21 3.99 14.78
N GLU A 104 -1.51 4.54 15.77
CA GLU A 104 -1.32 3.90 17.07
C GLU A 104 -2.64 3.61 17.82
N HIS A 105 -3.71 4.34 17.50
CA HIS A 105 -5.03 4.14 18.09
C HIS A 105 -5.82 3.00 17.43
N TYR A 106 -5.32 2.40 16.34
CA TYR A 106 -5.97 1.30 15.64
C TYR A 106 -5.12 0.03 15.70
N SER A 107 -5.77 -1.14 15.89
CA SER A 107 -5.07 -2.44 15.86
C SER A 107 -4.35 -2.69 14.54
N SER A 108 -4.95 -2.29 13.42
CA SER A 108 -4.34 -2.33 12.09
C SER A 108 -3.16 -1.35 11.98
N GLY A 109 -3.32 -0.13 12.49
CA GLY A 109 -2.27 0.89 12.44
C GLY A 109 -1.01 0.50 13.21
N LYS A 110 -1.14 -0.16 14.38
CA LYS A 110 0.02 -0.74 15.10
C LYS A 110 0.80 -1.75 14.25
N LYS A 111 0.10 -2.58 13.46
CA LYS A 111 0.75 -3.54 12.54
C LYS A 111 1.44 -2.85 11.38
N ILE A 112 0.81 -1.83 10.80
CA ILE A 112 1.39 -0.98 9.74
C ILE A 112 2.69 -0.33 10.25
N ILE A 113 2.64 0.32 11.42
CA ILE A 113 3.83 0.94 12.04
C ILE A 113 4.94 -0.10 12.27
N ALA A 114 4.61 -1.28 12.80
CA ALA A 114 5.58 -2.34 13.05
C ALA A 114 6.30 -2.80 11.76
N LYS A 115 5.55 -3.03 10.67
CA LYS A 115 6.13 -3.40 9.37
C LYS A 115 6.99 -2.29 8.76
N LEU A 116 6.62 -1.04 8.98
CA LEU A 116 7.40 0.08 8.45
C LEU A 116 8.67 0.35 9.23
N ARG A 117 8.70 0.08 10.54
CA ARG A 117 9.95 0.09 11.30
C ARG A 117 10.94 -0.94 10.75
N GLN A 118 10.45 -2.08 10.26
CA GLN A 118 11.28 -3.03 9.51
C GLN A 118 11.79 -2.40 8.21
N VAL A 119 10.93 -1.77 7.40
CA VAL A 119 11.35 -1.03 6.19
C VAL A 119 12.45 -0.01 6.51
N ILE A 120 12.24 0.85 7.50
CA ILE A 120 13.21 1.89 7.89
C ILE A 120 14.54 1.25 8.30
N SER A 121 14.50 0.15 9.06
CA SER A 121 15.71 -0.59 9.44
C SER A 121 16.42 -1.21 8.25
N THR A 122 15.69 -1.66 7.22
CA THR A 122 16.27 -2.24 6.00
C THR A 122 16.83 -1.15 5.08
N VAL A 123 16.21 0.03 5.04
CA VAL A 123 16.59 1.15 4.16
C VAL A 123 17.71 2.02 4.74
N ALA A 124 17.87 2.08 6.06
CA ALA A 124 18.86 2.90 6.75
C ALA A 124 20.28 2.27 6.84
N ILE A 125 20.58 1.26 6.03
CA ILE A 125 21.88 0.56 5.92
C ILE A 125 22.45 0.84 4.53
#